data_AF-A0A2E9GXS9-F1
#
_entry.id   AF-A0A2E9GXS9-F1
#
_cell.length_a   1.000
_cell.length_b   1.000
_cell.length_c   1.000
_cell.angle_alpha   90.00
_cell.angle_beta   90.00
_cell.angle_gamma   90.00
#
_symmetry.space_group_name_H-M   'P 1'
#
loop_
_entity.id
_entity.type
_entity.pdbx_description
1 polymer ?
#
loop_
_entity_poly.entity_id
_entity_poly.type
_entity_poly.pdbx_seq_one_letter_code
_entity_poly.pdbx_strand_id
1 'polypeptide(L)'
;MPINASDAESIIRQNADSDFGKFYGSLSIERGPLGVGMLLKKVRFARFNSGDNVFDTAEGPGVVLTHECDVDQQNDRAFNQHLIVCPIILLESFVCTFSNEQSDQSRLRTFLENLGKNVISRVMYIPALKNDFLPFGGLLYLNQLSHTHFGSVSLEQENQFFSAYGLQCFDHKITNHLLRPKSTSLPLQMPSRD
;
A
#
# COMPACT_ATOMS: atom_id res chain seq x y z
N MET A 1 25.42 -14.07 -3.89
CA MET A 1 25.52 -12.61 -3.70
C MET A 1 24.23 -12.18 -3.01
N PRO A 2 24.27 -11.31 -1.97
CA PRO A 2 23.05 -10.83 -1.33
C PRO A 2 22.21 -10.04 -2.33
N ILE A 3 20.90 -10.24 -2.32
CA ILE A 3 19.95 -9.52 -3.16
C ILE A 3 19.90 -8.08 -2.67
N ASN A 4 20.23 -7.11 -3.52
CA ASN A 4 20.05 -5.69 -3.23
C ASN A 4 18.68 -5.17 -3.75
N ALA A 5 18.38 -3.89 -3.54
CA ALA A 5 17.11 -3.30 -3.96
C ALA A 5 16.87 -3.34 -5.49
N SER A 6 17.92 -3.14 -6.29
CA SER A 6 17.85 -3.21 -7.75
C SER A 6 17.65 -4.63 -8.26
N ASP A 7 18.32 -5.61 -7.65
CA ASP A 7 18.09 -7.04 -7.91
C ASP A 7 16.64 -7.41 -7.57
N ALA A 8 16.14 -6.94 -6.43
CA ALA A 8 14.78 -7.20 -5.98
C ALA A 8 13.73 -6.62 -6.94
N GLU A 9 13.90 -5.36 -7.37
CA GLU A 9 13.02 -4.73 -8.36
C GLU A 9 13.02 -5.53 -9.67
N SER A 10 14.20 -5.96 -10.12
CA SER A 10 14.37 -6.75 -11.34
C SER A 10 13.67 -8.11 -11.25
N ILE A 11 13.81 -8.82 -10.13
CA ILE A 11 13.14 -10.11 -9.88
C ILE A 11 11.62 -9.93 -9.93
N ILE A 12 11.08 -8.91 -9.26
CA ILE A 12 9.65 -8.62 -9.26
C ILE A 12 9.17 -8.34 -10.69
N ARG A 13 9.88 -7.47 -11.42
CA ARG A 13 9.56 -7.08 -12.82
C ARG A 13 9.57 -8.27 -13.78
N GLN A 14 10.55 -9.15 -13.70
CA GLN A 14 10.66 -10.33 -14.56
C GLN A 14 9.53 -11.35 -14.34
N ASN A 15 8.91 -11.31 -13.16
CA ASN A 15 7.82 -12.21 -12.77
C ASN A 15 6.46 -11.48 -12.74
N ALA A 16 6.38 -10.24 -13.23
CA ALA A 16 5.18 -9.43 -13.12
C ALA A 16 4.11 -9.87 -14.10
N ASP A 17 2.91 -10.17 -13.58
CA ASP A 17 1.71 -10.39 -14.41
C ASP A 17 1.04 -9.06 -14.81
N SER A 18 1.57 -7.93 -14.36
CA SER A 18 1.02 -6.59 -14.57
C SER A 18 1.96 -5.70 -15.39
N ASP A 19 1.39 -4.79 -16.16
CA ASP A 19 2.11 -3.81 -16.97
C ASP A 19 2.48 -2.58 -16.11
N PHE A 20 3.65 -2.63 -15.48
CA PHE A 20 4.13 -1.54 -14.64
C PHE A 20 4.34 -0.21 -15.40
N GLY A 21 4.47 -0.23 -16.73
CA GLY A 21 4.57 0.99 -17.53
C GLY A 21 3.27 1.81 -17.54
N LYS A 22 2.13 1.16 -17.26
CA LYS A 22 0.81 1.78 -17.21
C LYS A 22 0.37 2.13 -15.80
N PHE A 23 1.17 1.87 -14.76
CA PHE A 23 0.69 1.92 -13.37
C PHE A 23 0.38 3.35 -12.89
N TYR A 24 1.15 4.33 -13.37
CA TYR A 24 1.00 5.73 -12.98
C TYR A 24 0.40 6.56 -14.11
N GLY A 25 -0.46 7.52 -13.73
CA GLY A 25 -1.03 8.49 -14.65
C GLY A 25 -0.27 9.82 -14.57
N SER A 26 -0.18 10.53 -15.69
CA SER A 26 0.22 11.94 -15.67
C SER A 26 -1.02 12.76 -15.34
N LEU A 27 -1.05 13.41 -14.17
CA LEU A 27 -1.93 14.54 -13.95
C LEU A 27 -1.10 15.80 -14.19
N SER A 28 -1.34 16.46 -15.32
CA SER A 28 -0.86 17.82 -15.58
C SER A 28 -1.67 18.87 -14.79
N ILE A 29 -2.31 18.49 -13.69
CA ILE A 29 -3.29 19.34 -13.02
C ILE A 29 -2.68 19.80 -11.71
N GLU A 30 -2.46 21.11 -11.62
CA GLU A 30 -1.93 21.88 -10.50
C GLU A 30 -2.67 21.69 -9.15
N ARG A 31 -3.64 20.77 -9.07
CA ARG A 31 -4.28 20.16 -7.89
C ARG A 31 -5.24 19.07 -8.38
N GLY A 32 -4.76 17.83 -8.56
CA GLY A 32 -5.67 16.68 -8.68
C GLY A 32 -6.56 16.57 -7.42
N PRO A 33 -7.80 16.05 -7.52
CA PRO A 33 -8.64 15.88 -6.35
C PRO A 33 -7.96 14.97 -5.33
N LEU A 34 -8.09 15.33 -4.04
CA LEU A 34 -7.74 14.42 -2.94
C LEU A 34 -8.60 13.16 -3.08
N GLY A 35 -8.00 11.99 -3.23
CA GLY A 35 -8.79 10.78 -3.45
C GLY A 35 -7.97 9.52 -3.65
N VAL A 36 -8.69 8.46 -3.99
CA VAL A 36 -8.15 7.10 -4.11
C VAL A 36 -7.01 7.03 -5.13
N GLY A 37 -5.95 6.30 -4.79
CA GLY A 37 -4.78 6.10 -5.65
C GLY A 37 -3.79 7.27 -5.67
N MET A 38 -4.03 8.33 -4.88
CA MET A 38 -3.06 9.39 -4.65
C MET A 38 -1.90 8.89 -3.78
N LEU A 39 -0.67 9.17 -4.21
CA LEU A 39 0.55 8.92 -3.47
C LEU A 39 0.95 10.16 -2.69
N LEU A 40 1.07 9.99 -1.38
CA LEU A 40 1.55 11.00 -0.43
C LEU A 40 2.97 10.66 -0.02
N LYS A 41 3.88 11.64 -0.05
CA LYS A 41 5.26 11.40 0.41
C LYS A 41 5.38 11.29 1.92
N LYS A 42 4.47 11.95 2.64
CA LYS A 42 4.50 12.10 4.08
C LYS A 42 3.08 12.03 4.63
N VAL A 43 2.76 10.91 5.24
CA VAL A 43 1.52 10.64 5.95
C VAL A 43 1.83 10.07 7.32
N ARG A 44 1.05 10.47 8.33
CA ARG A 44 1.10 9.91 9.67
C ARG A 44 0.18 8.71 9.78
N PHE A 45 0.67 7.62 10.34
CA PHE A 45 -0.08 6.38 10.54
C PHE A 45 0.35 5.66 11.81
N ALA A 46 -0.54 4.82 12.33
CA ALA A 46 -0.23 3.99 13.49
C ALA A 46 0.72 2.85 13.09
N ARG A 47 1.80 2.66 13.86
CA ARG A 47 2.75 1.54 13.69
C ARG A 47 2.90 0.82 15.01
N PHE A 48 2.73 -0.50 15.00
CA PHE A 48 2.98 -1.31 16.18
C PHE A 48 4.48 -1.40 16.46
N ASN A 49 4.88 -1.03 17.68
CA ASN A 49 6.22 -1.15 18.21
C ASN A 49 6.28 -2.42 19.08
N SER A 50 7.02 -3.42 18.60
CA SER A 50 7.14 -4.72 19.28
C SER A 50 8.01 -4.68 20.53
N GLY A 51 8.92 -3.71 20.66
CA GLY A 51 9.76 -3.56 21.84
C GLY A 51 8.95 -3.12 23.05
N ASP A 52 8.05 -2.17 22.84
CA ASP A 52 7.22 -1.58 23.91
C ASP A 52 5.80 -2.14 23.95
N ASN A 53 5.42 -2.99 22.99
CA ASN A 53 4.08 -3.59 22.85
C ASN A 53 2.95 -2.54 22.79
N VAL A 54 3.20 -1.41 22.12
CA VAL A 54 2.26 -0.29 21.94
C VAL A 54 2.20 0.16 20.48
N PHE A 55 1.19 0.97 20.14
CA PHE A 55 1.13 1.65 18.84
C PHE A 55 1.74 3.05 18.95
N ASP A 56 2.75 3.31 18.12
CA ASP A 56 3.36 4.62 17.96
C ASP A 56 2.81 5.32 16.71
N THR A 57 3.02 6.64 16.64
CA THR A 57 2.82 7.40 15.39
C THR A 57 4.09 7.31 14.55
N ALA A 58 4.00 6.71 13.38
CA ALA A 58 5.03 6.74 12.36
C ALA A 58 4.67 7.74 11.27
N GLU A 59 5.67 8.12 10.49
CA GLU A 59 5.51 8.99 9.34
C GLU A 59 6.28 8.42 8.15
N GLY A 60 5.69 8.47 6.97
CA GLY A 60 6.30 7.94 5.76
C GLY A 60 5.39 8.06 4.54
N PRO A 61 5.77 7.47 3.41
CA PRO A 61 4.94 7.48 2.22
C PRO A 61 3.67 6.64 2.38
N GLY A 62 2.61 6.97 1.65
CA GLY A 62 1.37 6.19 1.64
C GLY A 62 0.49 6.44 0.43
N VAL A 63 -0.45 5.52 0.21
CA VAL A 63 -1.52 5.63 -0.79
C VAL A 63 -2.81 6.01 -0.08
N VAL A 64 -3.58 6.94 -0.64
CA VAL A 64 -4.93 7.27 -0.18
C VAL A 64 -5.94 6.27 -0.74
N LEU A 65 -6.83 5.80 0.11
CA LEU A 65 -7.91 4.86 -0.23
C LEU A 65 -9.29 5.53 -0.21
N THR A 66 -9.45 6.60 0.58
CA THR A 66 -10.71 7.34 0.63
C THR A 66 -11.05 7.93 -0.73
N HIS A 67 -12.29 7.74 -1.17
CA HIS A 67 -12.78 8.31 -2.42
C HIS A 67 -12.88 9.83 -2.33
N GLU A 68 -12.67 10.49 -3.47
CA GLU A 68 -12.69 11.94 -3.61
C GLU A 68 -14.01 12.58 -3.16
N CYS A 69 -15.14 11.92 -3.39
CA CYS A 69 -16.46 12.37 -2.95
C CYS A 69 -16.61 12.42 -1.43
N ASP A 70 -15.80 11.66 -0.69
CA ASP A 70 -15.79 11.63 0.77
C ASP A 70 -14.84 12.68 1.37
N VAL A 71 -14.02 13.35 0.55
CA VAL A 71 -13.04 14.38 0.98
C VAL A 71 -13.35 15.75 0.38
N ASP A 72 -14.41 15.89 -0.40
CA ASP A 72 -14.85 17.18 -0.93
C ASP A 72 -15.13 18.16 0.22
N GLN A 73 -14.39 19.27 0.25
CA GLN A 73 -14.53 20.32 1.26
C GLN A 73 -15.87 21.05 1.18
N GLN A 74 -16.61 20.90 0.08
CA GLN A 74 -17.97 21.42 -0.09
C GLN A 74 -19.04 20.45 0.43
N ASN A 75 -18.65 19.21 0.79
CA ASN A 75 -19.55 18.19 1.28
C ASN A 75 -19.69 18.31 2.82
N ASP A 76 -20.79 18.92 3.28
CA ASP A 76 -21.11 19.19 4.70
C ASP A 76 -21.55 17.92 5.48
N ARG A 77 -20.84 16.81 5.27
CA ARG A 77 -21.07 15.57 6.02
C ARG A 77 -20.23 15.58 7.29
N ALA A 78 -20.85 15.18 8.40
CA ALA A 78 -20.26 15.21 9.73
C ALA A 78 -18.99 14.35 9.93
N PHE A 79 -18.58 13.50 8.98
CA PHE A 79 -17.53 12.49 9.16
C PHE A 79 -16.36 12.57 8.15
N ASN A 80 -16.23 13.65 7.38
CA ASN A 80 -15.23 13.78 6.29
C ASN A 80 -13.83 14.24 6.76
N GLN A 81 -13.48 14.08 8.04
CA GLN A 81 -12.22 14.62 8.59
C GLN A 81 -11.02 13.65 8.48
N HIS A 82 -11.25 12.41 8.04
CA HIS A 82 -10.21 11.39 8.02
C HIS A 82 -10.06 10.77 6.63
N LEU A 83 -8.82 10.52 6.27
CA LEU A 83 -8.44 9.70 5.13
C LEU A 83 -8.10 8.30 5.61
N ILE A 84 -8.50 7.29 4.85
CA ILE A 84 -7.97 5.95 4.92
C ILE A 84 -6.73 5.93 4.04
N VAL A 85 -5.62 5.47 4.60
CA VAL A 85 -4.33 5.40 3.91
C VAL A 85 -3.70 4.02 4.09
N CYS A 86 -2.93 3.59 3.11
CA CYS A 86 -2.06 2.42 3.21
C CYS A 86 -0.61 2.90 3.16
N PRO A 87 0.16 2.75 4.26
CA PRO A 87 1.58 3.06 4.27
C PRO A 87 2.35 2.26 3.22
N ILE A 88 3.34 2.91 2.60
CA ILE A 88 4.26 2.28 1.66
C ILE A 88 5.54 1.92 2.41
N ILE A 89 5.90 0.64 2.39
CA ILE A 89 7.20 0.16 2.83
C ILE A 89 8.15 0.25 1.63
N LEU A 90 9.22 1.03 1.74
CA LEU A 90 10.21 1.14 0.66
C LEU A 90 10.85 -0.23 0.39
N LEU A 91 10.96 -0.61 -0.90
CA LEU A 91 11.51 -1.93 -1.26
C LEU A 91 12.93 -2.12 -0.73
N GLU A 92 13.76 -1.08 -0.81
CA GLU A 92 15.13 -1.08 -0.28
C GLU A 92 15.17 -1.34 1.23
N SER A 93 14.35 -0.62 2.01
CA SER A 93 14.27 -0.82 3.46
C SER A 93 13.79 -2.23 3.80
N PHE A 94 12.84 -2.77 3.03
CA PHE A 94 12.37 -4.15 3.20
C PHE A 94 13.48 -5.16 2.93
N VAL A 95 14.19 -5.06 1.81
CA VAL A 95 15.27 -5.98 1.42
C VAL A 95 16.41 -5.94 2.43
N CYS A 96 16.79 -4.74 2.89
CA CYS A 96 17.82 -4.55 3.91
C CYS A 96 17.42 -5.20 5.24
N THR A 97 16.20 -4.90 5.73
CA THR A 97 15.69 -5.46 6.99
C THR A 97 15.58 -6.98 6.92
N PHE A 98 15.00 -7.50 5.83
CA PHE A 98 14.88 -8.95 5.64
C PHE A 98 16.24 -9.62 5.62
N SER A 99 17.23 -9.06 4.93
CA SER A 99 18.57 -9.66 4.86
C SER A 99 19.32 -9.62 6.19
N ASN A 100 19.04 -8.62 7.03
CA ASN A 100 19.64 -8.50 8.37
C ASN A 100 18.97 -9.44 9.38
N GLU A 101 17.66 -9.63 9.29
CA GLU A 101 16.89 -10.50 10.20
C GLU A 101 16.89 -11.97 9.77
N GLN A 102 17.00 -12.24 8.48
CA GLN A 102 16.90 -13.56 7.87
C GLN A 102 18.10 -13.81 6.96
N SER A 103 18.93 -14.78 7.33
CA SER A 103 20.10 -15.18 6.53
C SER A 103 19.75 -15.91 5.23
N ASP A 104 18.46 -16.25 5.02
CA ASP A 104 18.01 -17.08 3.90
C ASP A 104 17.57 -16.24 2.69
N GLN A 105 18.53 -16.03 1.79
CA GLN A 105 18.32 -15.32 0.51
C GLN A 105 17.39 -16.08 -0.45
N SER A 106 17.26 -17.41 -0.30
CA SER A 106 16.35 -18.20 -1.16
C SER A 106 14.89 -17.87 -0.84
N ARG A 107 14.56 -17.69 0.45
CA ARG A 107 13.24 -17.23 0.90
C ARG A 107 12.91 -15.83 0.40
N LEU A 108 13.87 -14.90 0.47
CA LEU A 108 13.68 -13.55 -0.07
C LEU A 108 13.36 -13.61 -1.57
N ARG A 109 14.13 -14.38 -2.34
CA ARG A 109 13.90 -14.55 -3.77
C ARG A 109 12.51 -15.09 -4.07
N THR A 110 12.11 -16.19 -3.43
CA THR A 110 10.78 -16.78 -3.60
C THR A 110 9.67 -15.79 -3.23
N PHE A 111 9.86 -15.00 -2.17
CA PHE A 111 8.91 -13.94 -1.81
C PHE A 111 8.77 -12.90 -2.94
N LEU A 112 9.89 -12.39 -3.48
CA LEU A 112 9.90 -11.39 -4.54
C LEU A 112 9.29 -11.91 -5.86
N GLU A 113 9.55 -13.17 -6.22
CA GLU A 113 8.91 -13.83 -7.37
C GLU A 113 7.39 -13.92 -7.20
N ASN A 114 6.94 -14.37 -6.02
CA ASN A 114 5.52 -14.47 -5.69
C ASN A 114 4.83 -13.10 -5.61
N LEU A 115 5.57 -12.07 -5.21
CA LEU A 115 5.10 -10.70 -5.21
C LEU A 115 4.88 -10.19 -6.65
N GLY A 116 5.80 -10.47 -7.58
CA GLY A 116 5.65 -10.17 -9.01
C GLY A 116 4.44 -10.87 -9.63
N LYS A 117 4.28 -12.17 -9.36
CA LYS A 117 3.11 -12.98 -9.79
C LYS A 117 1.81 -12.61 -9.10
N ASN A 118 1.84 -11.60 -8.24
CA ASN A 118 0.69 -11.08 -7.51
C ASN A 118 -0.07 -12.11 -6.61
N VAL A 119 0.55 -13.27 -6.28
CA VAL A 119 -0.12 -14.36 -5.54
C VAL A 119 -0.24 -14.12 -4.03
N ILE A 120 0.53 -13.17 -3.50
CA ILE A 120 0.52 -12.83 -2.07
C ILE A 120 -0.66 -11.89 -1.77
N SER A 121 -1.79 -12.39 -1.26
CA SER A 121 -3.02 -11.59 -1.15
C SER A 121 -2.92 -10.32 -0.30
N ARG A 122 -2.07 -10.32 0.74
CA ARG A 122 -1.96 -9.22 1.72
C ARG A 122 -0.94 -8.15 1.37
N VAL A 123 -0.10 -8.37 0.36
CA VAL A 123 0.96 -7.45 -0.05
C VAL A 123 0.86 -7.17 -1.54
N MET A 124 0.98 -5.91 -1.92
CA MET A 124 1.08 -5.48 -3.31
C MET A 124 2.41 -4.76 -3.52
N TYR A 125 3.04 -4.99 -4.66
CA TYR A 125 4.14 -4.15 -5.12
C TYR A 125 3.58 -2.99 -5.94
N ILE A 126 4.08 -1.78 -5.68
CA ILE A 126 3.90 -0.62 -6.56
C ILE A 126 5.23 -0.31 -7.25
N PRO A 127 5.24 -0.10 -8.57
CA PRO A 127 6.47 0.00 -9.35
C PRO A 127 7.27 1.26 -9.06
N ALA A 128 8.55 1.24 -9.42
CA ALA A 128 9.40 2.40 -9.29
C ALA A 128 8.84 3.63 -10.02
N LEU A 129 8.97 4.78 -9.37
CA LEU A 129 8.77 6.08 -10.00
C LEU A 129 10.12 6.59 -10.49
N LYS A 130 10.13 7.27 -11.64
CA LYS A 130 11.35 7.87 -12.19
C LYS A 130 11.89 9.06 -11.38
N ASN A 131 11.20 9.44 -10.30
CA ASN A 131 11.63 10.47 -9.37
C ASN A 131 12.27 9.82 -8.14
N ASP A 132 12.95 10.62 -7.31
CA ASP A 132 13.60 10.14 -6.08
C ASP A 132 12.62 9.69 -4.99
N PHE A 133 11.32 9.64 -5.27
CA PHE A 133 10.32 9.28 -4.26
C PHE A 133 10.22 7.76 -4.04
N LEU A 134 10.20 6.98 -5.11
CA LEU A 134 10.13 5.51 -5.06
C LEU A 134 11.10 4.91 -6.09
N PRO A 135 12.43 5.05 -5.91
CA PRO A 135 13.42 4.66 -6.93
C PRO A 135 13.41 3.17 -7.27
N PHE A 136 13.00 2.32 -6.33
CA PHE A 136 12.86 0.87 -6.52
C PHE A 136 11.41 0.39 -6.30
N GLY A 137 10.45 1.32 -6.27
CA GLY A 137 9.08 1.04 -5.90
C GLY A 137 8.89 0.81 -4.39
N GLY A 138 7.77 0.20 -4.04
CA GLY A 138 7.41 -0.04 -2.65
C GLY A 138 6.38 -1.15 -2.47
N LEU A 139 6.14 -1.51 -1.22
CA LEU A 139 5.20 -2.54 -0.80
C LEU A 139 4.03 -1.89 -0.06
N LEU A 140 2.82 -2.19 -0.50
CA LEU A 140 1.59 -1.89 0.24
C LEU A 140 1.22 -3.12 1.04
N TYR A 141 1.37 -3.05 2.37
CA TYR A 141 0.91 -4.10 3.27
C TYR A 141 -0.53 -3.81 3.72
N LEU A 142 -1.49 -4.53 3.14
CA LEU A 142 -2.91 -4.23 3.28
C LEU A 142 -3.48 -4.49 4.68
N ASN A 143 -2.73 -5.13 5.59
CA ASN A 143 -3.11 -5.19 7.01
C ASN A 143 -2.80 -3.90 7.78
N GLN A 144 -2.06 -2.95 7.18
CA GLN A 144 -1.66 -1.68 7.81
C GLN A 144 -2.50 -0.50 7.32
N LEU A 145 -3.74 -0.74 6.88
CA LEU A 145 -4.65 0.36 6.61
C LEU A 145 -4.84 1.17 7.90
N SER A 146 -4.65 2.48 7.80
CA SER A 146 -4.73 3.41 8.92
C SER A 146 -5.62 4.58 8.55
N HIS A 147 -6.21 5.20 9.56
CA HIS A 147 -6.81 6.51 9.42
C HIS A 147 -5.78 7.59 9.68
N THR A 148 -5.91 8.73 9.00
CA THR A 148 -5.13 9.93 9.25
C THR A 148 -6.03 11.15 9.08
N HIS A 149 -5.81 12.20 9.86
CA HIS A 149 -6.63 13.41 9.77
C HIS A 149 -6.23 14.22 8.53
N PHE A 150 -7.20 14.75 7.77
CA PHE A 150 -6.93 15.47 6.52
C PHE A 150 -5.97 16.64 6.71
N GLY A 151 -6.13 17.40 7.81
CA GLY A 151 -5.27 18.54 8.15
C GLY A 151 -3.81 18.18 8.49
N SER A 152 -3.49 16.89 8.59
CA SER A 152 -2.09 16.43 8.78
C SER A 152 -1.37 16.14 7.46
N VAL A 153 -2.10 16.14 6.33
CA VAL A 153 -1.54 15.87 4.99
C VAL A 153 -1.15 17.18 4.33
N SER A 154 0.11 17.28 3.88
CA SER A 154 0.56 18.41 3.07
C SER A 154 0.31 18.12 1.59
N LEU A 155 -0.51 18.96 0.96
CA LEU A 155 -0.83 18.89 -0.48
C LEU A 155 0.10 19.72 -1.35
N GLU A 156 1.03 20.45 -0.75
CA GLU A 156 1.97 21.34 -1.45
C GLU A 156 3.06 20.58 -2.19
N GLN A 157 3.13 19.26 -2.02
CA GLN A 157 4.10 18.39 -2.67
C GLN A 157 3.58 17.91 -4.02
N GLU A 158 4.48 17.70 -4.99
CA GLU A 158 4.15 17.00 -6.24
C GLU A 158 3.65 15.59 -5.91
N ASN A 159 2.33 15.41 -6.01
CA ASN A 159 1.66 14.15 -5.75
C ASN A 159 1.58 13.35 -7.05
N GLN A 160 1.84 12.05 -6.94
CA GLN A 160 1.70 11.11 -8.05
C GLN A 160 0.40 10.34 -7.87
N PHE A 161 -0.20 9.88 -8.97
CA PHE A 161 -1.47 9.17 -8.92
C PHE A 161 -1.37 7.87 -9.70
N PHE A 162 -2.07 6.86 -9.21
CA PHE A 162 -2.33 5.68 -10.02
C PHE A 162 -3.12 6.07 -11.26
N SER A 163 -2.78 5.46 -12.40
CA SER A 163 -3.65 5.54 -13.56
C SER A 163 -4.93 4.72 -13.31
N ALA A 164 -5.90 4.78 -14.24
CA ALA A 164 -7.04 3.87 -14.21
C ALA A 164 -6.62 2.39 -14.16
N TYR A 165 -5.51 2.03 -14.82
CA TYR A 165 -4.95 0.67 -14.75
C TYR A 165 -4.36 0.36 -13.37
N GLY A 166 -3.58 1.27 -12.80
CA GLY A 166 -3.01 1.10 -11.46
C GLY A 166 -4.09 0.98 -10.38
N LEU A 167 -5.14 1.82 -10.47
CA LEU A 167 -6.33 1.76 -9.61
C LEU A 167 -7.03 0.42 -9.74
N GLN A 168 -7.28 -0.07 -10.97
CA GLN A 168 -7.89 -1.38 -11.17
C GLN A 168 -7.07 -2.52 -10.53
N CYS A 169 -5.73 -2.49 -10.67
CA CYS A 169 -4.85 -3.47 -10.02
C CYS A 169 -4.95 -3.40 -8.49
N PHE A 170 -4.98 -2.18 -7.94
CA PHE A 170 -5.11 -1.93 -6.52
C PHE A 170 -6.48 -2.38 -5.97
N ASP A 171 -7.57 -2.00 -6.63
CA ASP A 171 -8.95 -2.35 -6.26
C ASP A 171 -9.16 -3.86 -6.28
N HIS A 172 -8.64 -4.54 -7.30
CA HIS A 172 -8.67 -6.00 -7.35
C HIS A 172 -7.94 -6.61 -6.15
N LYS A 173 -6.76 -6.05 -5.80
CA LYS A 173 -5.96 -6.55 -4.70
C LYS A 173 -6.63 -6.35 -3.34
N ILE A 174 -7.15 -5.16 -3.07
CA ILE A 174 -7.81 -4.85 -1.80
C ILE A 174 -9.12 -5.63 -1.65
N THR A 175 -9.88 -5.78 -2.74
CA THR A 175 -11.10 -6.61 -2.76
C THR A 175 -10.76 -8.05 -2.41
N ASN A 176 -9.75 -8.64 -3.07
CA ASN A 176 -9.30 -9.98 -2.76
C ASN A 176 -8.77 -10.12 -1.33
N HIS A 177 -8.12 -9.08 -0.78
CA HIS A 177 -7.62 -9.11 0.58
C HIS A 177 -8.76 -9.13 1.61
N LEU A 178 -9.74 -8.24 1.45
CA LEU A 178 -10.85 -8.05 2.41
C LEU A 178 -11.92 -9.14 2.30
N LEU A 179 -12.24 -9.55 1.07
CA LEU A 179 -13.38 -10.43 0.79
C LEU A 179 -12.99 -11.89 0.55
N ARG A 180 -11.73 -12.28 0.77
CA ARG A 180 -11.30 -13.68 0.63
C ARG A 180 -12.17 -14.59 1.50
N PRO A 181 -12.71 -15.70 0.93
CA PRO A 181 -13.41 -16.71 1.73
C PRO A 181 -12.55 -17.16 2.91
N LYS A 182 -13.15 -17.16 4.10
CA LYS A 182 -12.46 -17.68 5.29
C LYS A 182 -12.28 -19.19 5.14
N SER A 183 -11.12 -19.69 5.51
CA SER A 183 -10.80 -21.13 5.45
C SER A 183 -11.67 -21.97 6.37
N THR A 184 -12.28 -21.34 7.38
CA THR A 184 -13.09 -21.99 8.40
C THR A 184 -14.53 -21.55 8.27
N SER A 185 -15.44 -22.50 8.05
CA SER A 185 -16.87 -22.25 8.17
C SER A 185 -17.21 -22.00 9.64
N LEU A 186 -17.80 -20.84 9.93
CA LEU A 186 -18.34 -20.58 11.26
C LEU A 186 -19.69 -21.29 11.39
N PRO A 187 -19.94 -22.05 12.48
CA PRO A 187 -21.21 -22.70 12.68
C PRO A 187 -22.31 -21.65 12.89
N LEU A 188 -23.50 -21.90 12.33
CA LEU A 188 -24.69 -21.14 12.69
C LEU A 188 -25.09 -21.53 14.10
N GLN A 189 -24.96 -20.61 15.07
CA GLN A 189 -25.64 -20.77 16.35
C GLN A 189 -27.13 -20.50 16.10
N MET A 190 -27.93 -21.57 16.08
CA MET A 190 -29.38 -21.38 16.16
C MET A 190 -29.71 -20.99 17.61
N PRO A 191 -30.49 -19.91 17.84
CA PRO A 191 -30.95 -19.59 19.19
C PRO A 191 -31.73 -20.76 19.76
N SER A 192 -31.45 -21.14 21.01
CA SER A 192 -32.28 -22.09 21.76
C SER A 192 -33.68 -21.49 21.87
N ARG A 193 -34.68 -22.22 21.37
CA ARG A 193 -36.08 -21.92 21.67
C ARG A 193 -36.34 -22.51 23.05
N ASP A 194 -36.24 -21.67 24.08
CA ASP A 194 -36.80 -21.95 25.41
C ASP A 194 -38.30 -21.65 25.41
#